data_AF-A0A8J8CXK2-F1
#
_entry.id   AF-A0A8J8CXK2-F1
#
_cell.length_a   1.000
_cell.length_b   1.000
_cell.length_c   1.000
_cell.angle_alpha   90.00
_cell.angle_beta   90.00
_cell.angle_gamma   90.00
#
_symmetry.space_group_name_H-M   'P 1'
#
loop_
_entity.id
_entity.type
_entity.pdbx_description
1 polymer ?
#
loop_
_entity_poly.entity_id
_entity_poly.type
_entity_poly.pdbx_seq_one_letter_code
_entity_poly.pdbx_strand_id
1 'polypeptide(L)'
;MSTSQSTRKKSTDRIASRRFDVPQSWLDAGRDAVPDADELLFTPDRACLERYEHVLPESGNSVNVAESAAIYVRYRNDETGASVERRYEAALRQRGDRVTALPKYLHDGSPALFQSGLAIPRSKVEF
;
A
#
# COMPACT_ATOMS: atom_id res chain seq x y z
N MET A 1 -44.68 0.44 17.31
CA MET A 1 -43.73 0.71 16.22
C MET A 1 -42.33 0.60 16.81
N SER A 2 -41.56 -0.44 16.46
CA SER A 2 -40.15 -0.53 16.86
C SER A 2 -39.32 0.27 15.88
N THR A 3 -38.81 1.41 16.32
CA THR A 3 -37.69 2.09 15.65
C THR A 3 -36.48 1.19 15.78
N SER A 4 -36.16 0.46 14.71
CA SER A 4 -34.86 -0.19 14.55
C SER A 4 -33.78 0.89 14.65
N GLN A 5 -33.21 1.06 15.84
CA GLN A 5 -31.93 1.74 16.01
C GLN A 5 -30.91 0.94 15.20
N SER A 6 -30.60 1.43 14.00
CA SER A 6 -29.49 0.93 13.20
C SER A 6 -28.21 1.25 13.96
N THR A 7 -27.74 0.30 14.76
CA THR A 7 -26.37 0.30 15.25
C THR A 7 -25.46 0.19 14.03
N ARG A 8 -24.87 1.32 13.61
CA ARG A 8 -23.87 1.33 12.53
C ARG A 8 -22.73 0.37 12.95
N LYS A 9 -22.61 -0.74 12.23
CA LYS A 9 -21.54 -1.71 12.42
C LYS A 9 -20.21 -1.08 12.01
N LYS A 10 -19.14 -1.43 12.70
CA LYS A 10 -17.77 -1.11 12.27
C LYS A 10 -17.59 -1.58 10.83
N SER A 11 -17.25 -0.68 9.92
CA SER A 11 -16.94 -1.01 8.52
C SER A 11 -15.59 -0.43 8.13
N THR A 12 -15.01 -1.01 7.09
CA THR A 12 -13.80 -0.50 6.44
C THR A 12 -14.04 -0.62 4.96
N ASP A 13 -14.36 0.50 4.34
CA ASP A 13 -14.84 0.54 2.97
C ASP A 13 -13.79 1.22 2.09
N ARG A 14 -13.47 0.61 0.95
CA ARG A 14 -12.57 1.22 -0.03
C ARG A 14 -13.31 2.33 -0.76
N ILE A 15 -12.85 3.56 -0.61
CA ILE A 15 -13.50 4.75 -1.16
C ILE A 15 -12.85 5.27 -2.45
N ALA A 16 -11.56 4.97 -2.67
CA ALA A 16 -10.88 5.33 -3.91
C ALA A 16 -9.73 4.36 -4.22
N SER A 17 -9.45 4.16 -5.51
CA SER A 17 -8.31 3.39 -6.00
C SER A 17 -7.71 4.09 -7.21
N ARG A 18 -6.38 4.24 -7.23
CA ARG A 18 -5.65 4.87 -8.32
C ARG A 18 -4.38 4.10 -8.63
N ARG A 19 -4.26 3.62 -9.87
CA ARG A 19 -3.03 3.00 -10.38
C ARG A 19 -2.09 4.06 -10.92
N PHE A 20 -0.80 3.83 -10.77
CA PHE A 20 0.26 4.66 -11.32
C PHE A 20 1.49 3.82 -11.63
N ASP A 21 2.25 4.28 -12.62
CA ASP A 21 3.55 3.70 -12.93
C ASP A 21 4.53 4.02 -11.80
N VAL A 22 5.39 3.06 -11.49
CA VAL A 22 6.44 3.28 -10.50
C VAL A 22 7.45 4.30 -11.04
N PRO A 23 7.92 5.26 -10.21
CA PRO A 23 8.96 6.18 -10.64
C PRO A 23 10.22 5.44 -11.11
N GLN A 24 10.90 5.96 -12.13
CA GLN A 24 12.12 5.35 -12.67
C GLN A 24 13.19 5.14 -11.58
N SER A 25 13.29 6.09 -10.64
CA SER A 25 14.22 5.97 -9.51
C SER A 25 13.99 4.75 -8.61
N TRP A 26 12.77 4.22 -8.57
CA TRP A 26 12.47 2.99 -7.82
C TRP A 26 12.86 1.74 -8.61
N LEU A 27 12.65 1.76 -9.93
CA LEU A 27 13.07 0.70 -10.84
C LEU A 27 14.58 0.52 -10.79
N ASP A 28 15.33 1.62 -10.91
CA ASP A 28 16.79 1.62 -10.95
C ASP A 28 17.34 1.08 -9.62
N ALA A 29 16.86 1.62 -8.49
CA ALA A 29 17.25 1.15 -7.17
C ALA A 29 16.88 -0.32 -6.89
N GLY A 30 15.95 -0.90 -7.65
CA GLY A 30 15.57 -2.30 -7.56
C GLY A 30 16.45 -3.23 -8.35
N ARG A 31 16.87 -2.79 -9.53
CA ARG A 31 17.76 -3.53 -10.43
C ARG A 31 19.18 -3.62 -9.89
N ASP A 32 19.61 -2.62 -9.13
CA ASP A 32 20.93 -2.58 -8.53
C ASP A 32 21.09 -3.54 -7.33
N ALA A 33 19.99 -4.18 -6.88
CA ALA A 33 20.06 -5.18 -5.83
C ALA A 33 20.68 -6.48 -6.34
N VAL A 34 21.62 -7.04 -5.59
CA VAL A 34 22.27 -8.32 -5.91
C VAL A 34 21.62 -9.42 -5.06
N PRO A 35 20.80 -10.32 -5.64
CA PRO A 35 20.22 -11.44 -4.90
C PRO A 35 21.29 -12.50 -4.61
N ASP A 36 21.07 -13.32 -3.58
CA ASP A 36 21.86 -14.52 -3.37
C ASP A 36 21.57 -15.59 -4.46
N ALA A 37 22.46 -16.58 -4.60
CA ALA A 37 22.39 -17.56 -5.69
C ALA A 37 21.08 -18.39 -5.72
N ASP A 38 20.44 -18.59 -4.56
CA ASP A 38 19.18 -19.33 -4.41
C ASP A 38 17.94 -18.41 -4.39
N GLU A 39 18.13 -17.11 -4.59
CA GLU A 39 17.08 -16.12 -4.61
C GLU A 39 16.71 -15.70 -6.04
N LEU A 40 15.50 -15.16 -6.17
CA LEU A 40 15.04 -14.45 -7.36
C LEU A 40 14.85 -12.98 -6.99
N LEU A 41 15.39 -12.10 -7.83
CA LEU A 41 15.17 -10.67 -7.71
C LEU A 41 13.84 -10.29 -8.38
N PHE A 42 12.98 -9.61 -7.63
CA PHE A 42 11.76 -8.99 -8.15
C PHE A 42 11.90 -7.48 -8.09
N THR A 43 11.62 -6.82 -9.21
CA THR A 43 11.67 -5.36 -9.32
C THR A 43 10.25 -4.79 -9.37
N PRO A 44 9.99 -3.62 -8.76
CA PRO A 44 8.67 -3.01 -8.73
C PRO A 44 8.26 -2.65 -10.16
N ASP A 45 7.05 -2.96 -10.60
CA ASP A 45 6.61 -2.66 -11.97
C ASP A 45 5.33 -1.81 -12.04
N ARG A 46 4.48 -1.88 -11.02
CA ARG A 46 3.24 -1.11 -10.91
C ARG A 46 2.92 -0.81 -9.47
N ALA A 47 2.25 0.31 -9.24
CA ALA A 47 1.73 0.67 -7.93
C ALA A 47 0.25 1.08 -7.98
N CYS A 48 -0.45 0.83 -6.88
CA CYS A 48 -1.85 1.17 -6.68
C CYS A 48 -2.02 1.83 -5.32
N LEU A 49 -2.53 3.06 -5.31
CA LEU A 49 -2.96 3.75 -4.11
C LEU A 49 -4.43 3.41 -3.84
N GLU A 50 -4.71 2.82 -2.69
CA GLU A 50 -6.08 2.64 -2.19
C GLU A 50 -6.32 3.54 -0.97
N ARG A 51 -7.51 4.15 -0.91
CA ARG A 51 -8.01 4.89 0.24
C ARG A 51 -9.18 4.14 0.86
N TYR A 52 -9.22 4.12 2.18
CA TYR A 52 -10.26 3.47 2.95
C TYR A 52 -10.90 4.45 3.94
N GLU A 53 -12.20 4.31 4.12
CA GLU A 53 -12.96 4.94 5.18
C GLU A 53 -13.24 3.89 6.26
N HIS A 54 -12.94 4.21 7.50
CA HIS A 54 -13.21 3.38 8.67
C HIS A 54 -14.31 4.04 9.47
N VAL A 55 -15.48 3.40 9.51
CA VAL A 55 -16.58 3.80 10.38
C VAL A 55 -16.34 3.12 11.73
N LEU A 56 -16.01 3.91 12.75
CA LEU A 56 -15.84 3.44 14.12
C LEU A 56 -17.12 3.72 14.90
N PRO A 57 -17.66 2.72 15.63
CA PRO A 57 -18.81 2.95 16.49
C PRO A 57 -18.37 3.85 17.65
N GLU A 58 -19.03 5.00 17.80
CA GLU A 58 -18.89 5.85 18.98
C GLU A 58 -20.13 5.66 19.87
N SER A 59 -19.93 5.68 21.18
CA SER A 59 -21.02 5.52 22.14
C SER A 59 -21.98 6.72 22.09
N GLY A 60 -23.28 6.45 22.09
CA GLY A 60 -24.31 7.44 22.42
C GLY A 60 -25.00 8.06 21.21
N ASN A 61 -24.32 8.87 20.39
CA ASN A 61 -24.97 9.63 19.30
C ASN A 61 -24.02 10.13 18.17
N SER A 62 -22.75 9.73 18.16
CA SER A 62 -21.78 10.18 17.16
C SER A 62 -21.17 9.02 16.39
N VAL A 63 -20.70 9.32 15.17
CA VAL A 63 -19.99 8.37 14.32
C VAL A 63 -18.61 8.96 14.09
N ASN A 64 -17.59 8.20 14.45
CA ASN A 64 -16.22 8.59 14.18
C ASN A 64 -15.81 7.98 12.84
N VAL A 65 -15.46 8.83 11.87
CA VAL A 65 -15.01 8.43 10.53
C VAL A 65 -13.52 8.73 10.44
N ALA A 66 -12.71 7.69 10.25
CA ALA A 66 -11.28 7.81 10.04
C ALA A 66 -10.91 7.39 8.62
N GLU A 67 -10.09 8.15 7.93
CA GLU A 67 -9.55 7.74 6.64
C GLU A 67 -8.14 7.15 6.78
N SER A 68 -7.85 6.14 5.97
CA SER A 68 -6.49 5.62 5.78
C SER A 68 -6.17 5.44 4.30
N ALA A 69 -4.87 5.25 4.01
CA ALA A 69 -4.41 4.90 2.68
C ALA A 69 -3.37 3.79 2.73
N ALA A 70 -3.31 3.01 1.67
CA ALA A 70 -2.27 2.01 1.44
C ALA A 70 -1.77 2.10 0.00
N ILE A 71 -0.48 1.86 -0.18
CA ILE A 71 0.15 1.72 -1.49
C ILE A 71 0.48 0.25 -1.67
N TYR A 72 -0.12 -0.36 -2.68
CA TYR A 72 0.16 -1.72 -3.12
C TYR A 72 1.18 -1.63 -4.24
N VAL A 73 2.35 -2.23 -4.06
CA VAL A 73 3.38 -2.31 -5.10
C VAL A 73 3.47 -3.74 -5.58
N ARG A 74 3.32 -3.93 -6.89
CA ARG A 74 3.58 -5.20 -7.56
C ARG A 74 5.04 -5.24 -7.95
N TYR A 75 5.67 -6.35 -7.61
CA TYR A 75 7.04 -6.69 -7.99
C TYR A 75 7.01 -7.86 -8.95
N ARG A 76 7.82 -7.80 -10.00
CA ARG A 76 7.92 -8.82 -11.02
C ARG A 76 9.35 -9.28 -11.17
N ASN A 77 9.56 -10.59 -11.28
CA ASN A 77 10.83 -11.15 -11.71
C ASN A 77 10.83 -11.22 -13.25
N ASP A 78 11.84 -10.60 -13.87
CA ASP A 78 11.90 -10.47 -15.33
C ASP A 78 12.21 -11.81 -16.04
N GLU A 79 12.92 -12.72 -15.38
CA GLU A 79 13.31 -14.01 -15.95
C GLU A 79 12.15 -15.02 -15.99
N THR A 80 11.40 -15.12 -14.89
CA THR A 80 10.34 -16.12 -14.69
C THR A 80 8.94 -15.57 -14.96
N GLY A 81 8.78 -14.25 -14.97
CA GLY A 81 7.48 -13.60 -15.07
C GLY A 81 6.64 -13.68 -13.78
N ALA A 82 7.14 -14.31 -12.72
CA ALA A 82 6.47 -14.40 -11.43
C ALA A 82 6.26 -12.99 -10.85
N SER A 83 5.16 -12.80 -10.11
CA SER A 83 4.85 -11.52 -9.48
C SER A 83 4.39 -11.68 -8.04
N VAL A 84 4.78 -10.74 -7.20
CA VAL A 84 4.35 -10.64 -5.80
C VAL A 84 3.85 -9.24 -5.51
N GLU A 85 2.87 -9.11 -4.63
CA GLU A 85 2.37 -7.81 -4.19
C GLU A 85 2.75 -7.55 -2.73
N ARG A 86 3.14 -6.31 -2.42
CA ARG A 86 3.38 -5.84 -1.06
C ARG A 86 2.53 -4.62 -0.77
N ARG A 87 1.94 -4.61 0.42
CA ARG A 87 1.13 -3.51 0.95
C ARG A 87 1.98 -2.65 1.87
N TYR A 88 2.01 -1.35 1.60
CA TYR A 88 2.68 -0.32 2.39
C TYR A 88 1.65 0.67 2.94
N GLU A 89 1.79 1.09 4.19
CA GLU A 89 0.91 2.09 4.78
C GLU A 89 1.23 3.50 4.27
N ALA A 90 0.20 4.29 3.99
CA ALA A 90 0.31 5.67 3.55
C ALA A 90 -0.48 6.63 4.46
N ALA A 91 0.18 7.71 4.87
CA ALA A 91 -0.41 8.90 5.43
C ALA A 91 -1.20 9.63 4.35
N LEU A 92 -2.34 10.18 4.73
CA LEU A 92 -3.03 11.17 3.93
C LEU A 92 -2.56 12.56 4.38
N ARG A 93 -1.99 13.35 3.46
CA ARG A 93 -1.76 14.77 3.67
C ARG A 93 -2.77 15.57 2.86
N GLN A 94 -3.54 16.40 3.54
CA GLN A 94 -4.45 17.34 2.90
C GLN A 94 -3.80 18.72 2.83
N ARG A 95 -3.75 19.32 1.62
CA ARG A 95 -3.32 20.71 1.42
C ARG A 95 -4.41 21.42 0.61
N GLY A 96 -5.24 22.20 1.30
CA GLY A 96 -6.49 22.72 0.73
C GLY A 96 -7.42 21.58 0.34
N ASP A 97 -7.93 21.60 -0.89
CA ASP A 97 -8.84 20.57 -1.43
C ASP A 97 -8.11 19.35 -2.01
N ARG A 98 -6.77 19.36 -2.05
CA ARG A 98 -5.97 18.25 -2.57
C ARG A 98 -5.53 17.31 -1.45
N VAL A 99 -5.99 16.06 -1.54
CA VAL A 99 -5.50 14.95 -0.72
C VAL A 99 -4.36 14.25 -1.46
N THR A 100 -3.17 14.23 -0.87
CA THR A 100 -1.99 13.52 -1.36
C THR A 100 -1.67 12.41 -0.39
N ALA A 101 -1.58 11.16 -0.87
CA ALA A 101 -1.11 10.07 -0.04
C ALA A 101 0.42 10.03 -0.07
N LEU A 102 1.05 10.03 1.10
CA LEU A 102 2.49 9.86 1.28
C LEU A 102 2.70 8.63 2.17
N PRO A 103 3.72 7.80 1.97
CA PRO A 103 4.03 6.69 2.90
C PRO A 103 4.10 7.18 4.35
N LYS A 104 3.50 6.44 5.30
CA LYS A 104 3.29 6.91 6.68
C LYS A 104 4.51 6.78 7.59
N TYR A 105 5.67 7.34 7.22
CA TYR A 105 6.76 7.70 8.14
C TYR A 105 7.59 8.85 7.52
N LEU A 106 7.51 10.05 8.09
CA LEU A 106 8.28 11.23 7.69
C LEU A 106 8.72 12.01 8.95
N HIS A 107 9.78 11.54 9.58
CA HIS A 107 10.73 12.38 10.33
C HIS A 107 12.10 12.25 9.64
N ASP A 108 12.93 13.30 9.72
CA ASP A 108 14.15 13.52 8.94
C ASP A 108 15.02 12.27 8.73
N GLY A 109 15.31 11.97 7.45
CA GLY A 109 16.24 10.91 7.03
C GLY A 109 15.60 9.77 6.22
N SER A 110 15.59 9.94 4.90
CA SER A 110 15.63 8.89 3.87
C SER A 110 14.34 8.17 3.38
N PRO A 111 14.27 7.84 2.08
CA PRO A 111 13.27 6.95 1.50
C PRO A 111 13.63 5.49 1.80
N ALA A 112 13.22 4.95 2.95
CA ALA A 112 13.54 3.58 3.37
C ALA A 112 12.35 2.60 3.38
N LEU A 113 11.18 2.95 2.84
CA LEU A 113 9.95 2.14 3.02
C LEU A 113 9.34 1.52 1.76
N PHE A 114 9.84 1.80 0.57
CA PHE A 114 9.61 0.91 -0.56
C PHE A 114 10.87 0.09 -0.72
N GLN A 115 10.76 -1.23 -0.54
CA GLN A 115 11.84 -2.10 -0.96
C GLN A 115 11.97 -1.89 -2.45
N SER A 116 13.07 -1.30 -2.89
CA SER A 116 13.30 -1.00 -4.30
C SER A 116 13.46 -2.29 -5.09
N GLY A 117 13.94 -3.37 -4.46
CA GLY A 117 13.91 -4.73 -4.98
C GLY A 117 13.59 -5.73 -3.88
N LEU A 118 13.05 -6.89 -4.27
CA LEU A 118 12.81 -8.03 -3.36
C LEU A 118 13.65 -9.21 -3.81
N ALA A 119 14.57 -9.65 -2.97
CA ALA A 119 15.17 -10.97 -3.13
C ALA A 119 14.29 -11.97 -2.37
N ILE A 120 13.78 -12.97 -3.07
CA ILE A 120 12.91 -14.00 -2.49
C ILE A 120 13.51 -15.37 -2.81
N PRO A 121 13.71 -16.24 -1.81
CA PRO A 121 14.17 -17.60 -2.04
C PRO A 121 13.29 -18.32 -3.06
N ARG A 122 13.92 -19.01 -4.03
CA ARG A 122 13.22 -19.78 -5.08
C ARG A 122 12.21 -20.77 -4.52
N SER A 123 12.46 -21.32 -3.33
CA SER A 123 11.58 -22.25 -2.63
C SER A 123 10.24 -21.66 -2.17
N LYS A 124 10.10 -20.32 -2.15
CA LYS A 124 8.89 -19.61 -1.70
C LYS A 124 8.08 -19.00 -2.85
N VAL A 125 8.51 -19.20 -4.10
CA VAL A 125 7.82 -18.70 -5.28
C VAL A 125 7.04 -19.86 -5.89
N GLU A 126 5.71 -19.76 -5.88
CA GLU A 126 4.84 -20.71 -6.58
C GLU A 126 4.86 -20.37 -8.08
N PHE A 127 5.11 -21.40 -8.91
CA PHE A 127 5.23 -21.29 -10.37
C PHE A 127 3.95 -21.75 -11.08
#